data_AF-A0A0L6JT31-F1
#
_entry.id   AF-A0A0L6JT31-F1
#
_cell.length_a   1.000
_cell.length_b   1.000
_cell.length_c   1.000
_cell.angle_alpha   90.00
_cell.angle_beta   90.00
_cell.angle_gamma   90.00
#
_symmetry.space_group_name_H-M   'P 1'
#
loop_
_entity.id
_entity.type
_entity.pdbx_description
1 polymer ?
#
loop_
_entity_poly.entity_id
_entity_poly.type
_entity_poly.pdbx_seq_one_letter_code
_entity_poly.pdbx_strand_id
1 'polypeptide(L)'
;MLRTVRKIEPLAARLPSKKRVAAYARVSSGKDAMLHSLSAQVSYYSDFIQKHRGWEYAGVYADEAVTGTKESRAEFQRLLKDCRNGKIDMVITKSISRFARNTVTMLEAVRELKSLEVDVFFEKENIHSMSGDGELMLTILASFAQEESRSVSENCKWRIRKRFAEGEIVNLRFLFGYHIKNGEIEINPEEAEVVEMIFNDYISGMGCTLIAKKLRGMNVDRPRGGTWTSNKVADIIKNEKYAGNALLQKKYVDNHLTKSLLKNKGVLPKYYAEETHASIIDPDTFQKAQEIMDRNRKRNAGKNVAGVYPFTSKIVCTNCGKNYKRKNRKGKASWSCSTYLKLGKEACNARQIPEDILLSIATEVLELQEFDDTYFLKQIKEIQVLEHNLVRFVFQDGQMIDKQWQHKSRSESWSEEDREKARMRQLDYLERRNSICSQQEQ
;
A
#
# COMPACT_ATOMS: atom_id res chain seq x y z
N MET A 1 -54.05 -15.09 10.79
CA MET A 1 -53.37 -15.90 11.83
C MET A 1 -53.12 -15.02 13.04
N LEU A 2 -53.80 -15.29 14.16
CA LEU A 2 -53.53 -14.62 15.43
C LEU A 2 -52.27 -15.24 16.05
N ARG A 3 -51.26 -14.42 16.36
CA ARG A 3 -50.03 -14.89 17.02
C ARG A 3 -50.30 -15.06 18.51
N THR A 4 -50.04 -16.25 19.04
CA THR A 4 -50.15 -16.53 20.47
C THR A 4 -48.90 -16.03 21.18
N VAL A 5 -49.04 -14.98 21.98
CA VAL A 5 -47.96 -14.47 22.84
C VAL A 5 -48.16 -15.07 24.23
N ARG A 6 -47.19 -15.85 24.70
CA ARG A 6 -47.12 -16.30 26.10
C ARG A 6 -46.11 -15.44 26.85
N LYS A 7 -46.58 -14.80 27.93
CA LYS A 7 -45.72 -14.10 28.89
C LYS A 7 -44.90 -15.14 29.65
N ILE A 8 -43.58 -15.14 29.46
CA ILE A 8 -42.66 -15.94 30.25
C ILE A 8 -42.33 -15.10 31.49
N GLU A 9 -42.71 -15.57 32.67
CA GLU A 9 -42.33 -14.94 33.94
C GLU A 9 -40.80 -15.05 34.11
N PRO A 10 -40.10 -13.96 34.49
CA PRO A 10 -38.66 -14.00 34.69
C PRO A 10 -38.31 -14.94 35.84
N LEU A 11 -37.19 -15.67 35.71
CA LEU A 11 -36.62 -16.46 36.81
C LEU A 11 -36.49 -15.57 38.05
N ALA A 12 -36.91 -16.09 39.22
CA ALA A 12 -36.91 -15.37 40.49
C ALA A 12 -35.60 -14.59 40.69
N ALA A 13 -35.74 -13.30 41.03
CA ALA A 13 -34.59 -12.41 41.24
C ALA A 13 -33.61 -13.05 42.22
N ARG A 14 -32.35 -13.22 41.81
CA ARG A 14 -31.27 -13.64 42.71
C ARG A 14 -31.29 -12.74 43.95
N LEU A 15 -31.19 -13.33 45.14
CA LEU A 15 -31.05 -12.58 46.40
C LEU A 15 -29.94 -11.53 46.22
N PRO A 16 -30.11 -10.29 46.71
CA PRO A 16 -29.15 -9.22 46.49
C PRO A 16 -27.81 -9.59 47.12
N SER A 17 -26.87 -10.04 46.29
CA SER A 17 -25.48 -10.23 46.71
C SER A 17 -24.85 -8.87 46.96
N LYS A 18 -23.98 -8.78 47.97
CA LYS A 18 -23.18 -7.57 48.18
C LYS A 18 -22.39 -7.27 46.91
N LYS A 19 -22.30 -5.99 46.53
CA LYS A 19 -21.48 -5.56 45.40
C LYS A 19 -20.01 -5.67 45.78
N ARG A 20 -19.18 -6.32 44.97
CA ARG A 20 -17.73 -6.41 45.20
C ARG A 20 -17.09 -5.11 44.74
N VAL A 21 -16.57 -4.34 45.67
CA VAL A 21 -16.08 -2.99 45.44
C VAL A 21 -14.58 -2.92 45.66
N ALA A 22 -13.86 -2.45 44.65
CA ALA A 22 -12.44 -2.13 44.74
C ALA A 22 -12.21 -0.62 44.66
N ALA A 23 -11.11 -0.13 45.20
CA ALA A 23 -10.69 1.26 44.97
C ALA A 23 -9.44 1.33 44.11
N TYR A 24 -9.38 2.33 43.24
CA TYR A 24 -8.20 2.68 42.48
C TYR A 24 -7.65 4.02 42.97
N ALA A 25 -6.35 4.06 43.27
CA ALA A 25 -5.69 5.25 43.77
C ALA A 25 -4.40 5.55 43.01
N ARG A 26 -4.02 6.83 42.97
CA ARG A 26 -2.76 7.28 42.39
C ARG A 26 -2.07 8.21 43.38
N VAL A 27 -0.90 7.80 43.86
CA VAL A 27 -0.12 8.51 44.91
C VAL A 27 0.97 9.37 44.28
N SER A 28 1.30 10.50 44.91
CA SER A 28 2.41 11.38 44.49
C SER A 28 3.76 10.69 44.70
N SER A 29 4.73 10.94 43.82
CA SER A 29 6.07 10.35 43.90
C SER A 29 6.95 11.06 44.96
N GLY A 30 7.61 10.25 45.81
CA GLY A 30 8.56 10.68 46.84
C GLY A 30 8.78 9.57 47.88
N LYS A 31 10.03 9.11 48.09
CA LYS A 31 10.34 7.87 48.84
C LYS A 31 9.72 7.80 50.25
N ASP A 32 9.75 8.90 51.01
CA ASP A 32 9.18 8.95 52.38
C ASP A 32 7.70 9.35 52.41
N ALA A 33 7.24 10.13 51.42
CA ALA A 33 5.83 10.51 51.28
C ALA A 33 4.95 9.36 50.75
N MET A 34 5.53 8.36 50.07
CA MET A 34 4.79 7.25 49.47
C MET A 34 4.21 6.27 50.48
N LEU A 35 4.99 5.83 51.48
CA LEU A 35 4.52 4.81 52.43
C LEU A 35 3.38 5.35 53.30
N HIS A 36 3.49 6.61 53.75
CA HIS A 36 2.44 7.26 54.53
C HIS A 36 1.22 7.63 53.69
N SER A 37 1.38 8.09 52.44
CA SER A 37 0.25 8.44 51.57
C SER A 37 -0.50 7.20 51.03
N LEU A 38 0.20 6.11 50.75
CA LEU A 38 -0.41 4.86 50.29
C LEU A 38 -1.16 4.15 51.41
N SER A 39 -0.54 3.98 52.59
CA SER A 39 -1.19 3.36 53.75
C SER A 39 -2.44 4.13 54.20
N ALA A 40 -2.38 5.47 54.18
CA ALA A 40 -3.55 6.30 54.46
C ALA A 40 -4.67 6.14 53.42
N GLN A 41 -4.35 6.05 52.12
CA GLN A 41 -5.35 5.84 51.07
C GLN A 41 -5.97 4.44 51.12
N VAL A 42 -5.16 3.41 51.38
CA VAL A 42 -5.66 2.02 51.55
C VAL A 42 -6.58 1.95 52.75
N SER A 43 -6.19 2.54 53.89
CA SER A 43 -7.01 2.56 55.11
C SER A 43 -8.32 3.32 54.87
N TYR A 44 -8.25 4.50 54.24
CA TYR A 44 -9.42 5.29 53.89
C TYR A 44 -10.43 4.52 53.04
N TYR A 45 -10.00 3.91 51.93
CA TYR A 45 -10.91 3.19 51.04
C TYR A 45 -11.37 1.85 51.63
N SER A 46 -10.53 1.17 52.39
CA SER A 46 -10.93 -0.03 53.14
C SER A 46 -12.07 0.29 54.09
N ASP A 47 -11.93 1.33 54.91
CA ASP A 47 -12.97 1.75 55.86
C ASP A 47 -14.22 2.26 55.14
N PHE A 48 -14.04 3.05 54.08
CA PHE A 48 -15.14 3.58 53.29
C PHE A 48 -15.99 2.46 52.69
N ILE A 49 -15.35 1.42 52.15
CA ILE A 49 -16.05 0.29 51.54
C ILE A 49 -16.76 -0.56 52.59
N GLN A 50 -16.06 -0.89 53.68
CA GLN A 50 -16.57 -1.80 54.72
C GLN A 50 -17.72 -1.21 55.54
N LYS A 51 -17.78 0.13 55.68
CA LYS A 51 -18.90 0.81 56.37
C LYS A 51 -20.22 0.71 55.60
N HIS A 52 -20.18 0.42 54.31
CA HIS A 52 -21.38 0.33 53.49
C HIS A 52 -21.98 -1.08 53.55
N ARG A 53 -23.20 -1.22 54.11
CA ARG A 53 -23.86 -2.51 54.37
C ARG A 53 -24.06 -3.39 53.12
N GLY A 54 -24.12 -2.78 51.94
CA GLY A 54 -24.33 -3.46 50.65
C GLY A 54 -23.05 -3.77 49.86
N TRP A 55 -21.86 -3.50 50.40
CA TRP A 55 -20.58 -3.68 49.70
C TRP A 55 -19.72 -4.77 50.33
N GLU A 56 -18.90 -5.40 49.50
CA GLU A 56 -17.87 -6.35 49.86
C GLU A 56 -16.52 -5.78 49.40
N TYR A 57 -15.53 -5.77 50.29
CA TYR A 57 -14.22 -5.22 49.99
C TYR A 57 -13.41 -6.15 49.07
N ALA A 58 -13.11 -5.68 47.86
CA ALA A 58 -12.36 -6.43 46.84
C ALA A 58 -10.91 -5.94 46.66
N GLY A 59 -10.44 -5.01 47.50
CA GLY A 59 -9.06 -4.54 47.52
C GLY A 59 -8.85 -3.10 47.06
N VAL A 60 -7.64 -2.60 47.27
CA VAL A 60 -7.18 -1.28 46.80
C VAL A 60 -6.00 -1.47 45.85
N TYR A 61 -6.11 -0.89 44.66
CA TYR A 61 -5.12 -0.92 43.60
C TYR A 61 -4.50 0.47 43.49
N ALA A 62 -3.18 0.58 43.60
CA ALA A 62 -2.52 1.88 43.67
C ALA A 62 -1.27 1.97 42.80
N ASP A 63 -1.21 2.97 41.93
CA ASP A 63 -0.01 3.25 41.12
C ASP A 63 0.70 4.53 41.57
N GLU A 64 2.01 4.58 41.36
CA GLU A 64 2.84 5.77 41.57
C GLU A 64 2.64 6.82 40.47
N ALA A 65 2.52 8.09 40.85
CA ALA A 65 2.57 9.22 39.91
C ALA A 65 4.03 9.52 39.53
N VAL A 66 4.65 8.68 38.71
CA VAL A 66 5.94 8.99 38.09
C VAL A 66 5.71 10.02 36.98
N THR A 67 6.37 11.17 37.10
CA THR A 67 6.38 12.23 36.09
C THR A 67 7.20 11.77 34.89
N GLY A 68 6.53 11.31 33.84
CA GLY A 68 7.13 11.20 32.52
C GLY A 68 7.93 9.91 32.26
N THR A 69 7.23 8.83 31.92
CA THR A 69 7.66 7.84 30.91
C THR A 69 6.52 6.84 30.66
N LYS A 70 6.56 6.19 29.49
CA LYS A 70 5.44 5.46 28.88
C LYS A 70 5.07 4.11 29.53
N GLU A 71 5.68 3.69 30.64
CA GLU A 71 5.50 2.33 31.16
C GLU A 71 5.27 2.24 32.68
N SER A 72 4.51 1.21 33.05
CA SER A 72 3.99 0.78 34.36
C SER A 72 2.85 1.60 35.00
N ARG A 73 1.62 1.20 34.68
CA ARG A 73 0.46 1.26 35.60
C ARG A 73 0.05 -0.17 35.92
N ALA A 74 0.96 -0.91 36.57
CA ALA A 74 0.79 -2.34 36.78
C ALA A 74 -0.48 -2.64 37.58
N GLU A 75 -0.80 -1.80 38.56
CA GLU A 75 -1.95 -1.98 39.43
C GLU A 75 -3.27 -1.62 38.74
N PHE A 76 -3.27 -0.60 37.89
CA PHE A 76 -4.44 -0.33 37.03
C PHE A 76 -4.71 -1.48 36.05
N GLN A 77 -3.67 -2.09 35.45
CA GLN A 77 -3.85 -3.24 34.56
C GLN A 77 -4.32 -4.48 35.33
N ARG A 78 -3.82 -4.68 36.56
CA ARG A 78 -4.29 -5.73 37.47
C ARG A 78 -5.76 -5.57 37.81
N LEU A 79 -6.17 -4.34 38.15
CA LEU A 79 -7.57 -3.98 38.38
C LEU A 79 -8.45 -4.33 37.18
N LEU A 80 -8.10 -3.88 35.97
CA LEU A 80 -8.87 -4.18 34.76
C LEU A 80 -8.98 -5.69 34.51
N LYS A 81 -7.90 -6.45 34.76
CA LYS A 81 -7.92 -7.92 34.66
C LYS A 81 -8.87 -8.55 35.67
N ASP A 82 -8.89 -8.08 36.91
CA ASP A 82 -9.82 -8.60 37.92
C ASP A 82 -11.28 -8.23 37.63
N CYS A 83 -11.54 -7.05 37.05
CA CYS A 83 -12.85 -6.69 36.51
C CYS A 83 -13.28 -7.63 35.37
N ARG A 84 -12.39 -7.92 34.40
CA ARG A 84 -12.66 -8.86 33.29
C ARG A 84 -12.97 -10.28 33.77
N ASN A 85 -12.35 -10.70 34.88
CA ASN A 85 -12.61 -12.00 35.50
C ASN A 85 -13.90 -11.98 36.35
N GLY A 86 -14.66 -10.89 36.35
CA GLY A 86 -15.89 -10.74 37.10
C GLY A 86 -15.67 -10.83 38.61
N LYS A 87 -14.53 -10.38 39.14
CA LYS A 87 -14.24 -10.33 40.58
C LYS A 87 -14.68 -9.03 41.25
N ILE A 88 -14.94 -7.98 40.46
CA ILE A 88 -15.22 -6.62 40.91
C ILE A 88 -16.46 -6.15 40.16
N ASP A 89 -17.43 -5.62 40.90
CA ASP A 89 -18.70 -5.08 40.37
C ASP A 89 -18.68 -3.54 40.37
N MET A 90 -17.81 -2.92 41.16
CA MET A 90 -17.67 -1.46 41.23
C MET A 90 -16.23 -1.05 41.55
N VAL A 91 -15.76 -0.01 40.88
CA VAL A 91 -14.47 0.64 41.13
C VAL A 91 -14.69 2.05 41.66
N ILE A 92 -14.11 2.37 42.82
CA ILE A 92 -14.10 3.72 43.39
C ILE A 92 -12.79 4.41 43.04
N THR A 93 -12.85 5.67 42.61
CA THR A 93 -11.66 6.51 42.39
C THR A 93 -11.94 7.94 42.86
N LYS A 94 -10.90 8.64 43.32
CA LYS A 94 -11.04 9.98 43.90
C LYS A 94 -11.63 10.98 42.92
N SER A 95 -11.17 10.96 41.67
CA SER A 95 -11.64 11.85 40.62
C SER A 95 -11.35 11.29 39.24
N ILE A 96 -12.00 11.87 38.24
CA ILE A 96 -11.78 11.57 36.82
C ILE A 96 -10.29 11.66 36.44
N SER A 97 -9.63 12.75 36.84
CA SER A 97 -8.21 13.01 36.55
C SER A 97 -7.24 12.03 37.20
N ARG A 98 -7.66 11.32 38.26
CA ARG A 98 -6.85 10.26 38.90
C ARG A 98 -7.02 8.90 38.23
N PHE A 99 -8.11 8.70 37.49
CA PHE A 99 -8.43 7.41 36.86
C PHE A 99 -7.65 7.13 35.57
N ALA A 100 -7.30 8.15 34.78
CA ALA A 100 -6.40 7.95 33.63
C ALA A 100 -5.51 9.17 33.32
N ARG A 101 -4.44 8.94 32.55
CA ARG A 101 -3.45 9.97 32.17
C ARG A 101 -3.93 10.89 31.04
N ASN A 102 -4.75 10.38 30.13
CA ASN A 102 -5.36 11.15 29.05
C ASN A 102 -6.84 10.74 28.90
N THR A 103 -7.61 11.63 28.28
CA THR A 103 -9.06 11.50 28.16
C THR A 103 -9.46 10.26 27.34
N VAL A 104 -8.66 9.88 26.33
CA VAL A 104 -8.89 8.71 25.48
C VAL A 104 -8.84 7.42 26.29
N THR A 105 -7.75 7.17 27.01
CA THR A 105 -7.56 5.96 27.82
C THR A 105 -8.58 5.87 28.96
N MET A 106 -9.02 6.99 29.51
CA MET A 106 -10.13 7.00 30.48
C MET A 106 -11.43 6.49 29.84
N LEU A 107 -11.80 7.04 28.68
CA LEU A 107 -13.02 6.66 27.98
C LEU A 107 -13.02 5.19 27.59
N GLU A 108 -11.90 4.69 27.08
CA GLU A 108 -11.72 3.29 26.72
C GLU A 108 -11.94 2.39 27.95
N ALA A 109 -11.26 2.68 29.06
CA ALA A 109 -11.38 1.90 30.28
C ALA A 109 -12.79 1.95 30.89
N VAL A 110 -13.43 3.13 30.95
CA VAL A 110 -14.78 3.25 31.51
C VAL A 110 -15.82 2.56 30.60
N ARG A 111 -15.71 2.67 29.27
CA ARG A 111 -16.60 1.97 28.34
C ARG A 111 -16.43 0.45 28.42
N GLU A 112 -15.19 -0.02 28.53
CA GLU A 112 -14.89 -1.43 28.74
C GLU A 112 -15.53 -1.92 30.04
N LEU A 113 -15.28 -1.25 31.16
CA LEU A 113 -15.87 -1.61 32.46
C LEU A 113 -17.40 -1.59 32.42
N LYS A 114 -18.01 -0.58 31.79
CA LYS A 114 -19.47 -0.53 31.59
C LYS A 114 -20.00 -1.71 30.76
N SER A 115 -19.27 -2.15 29.74
CA SER A 115 -19.64 -3.34 28.94
C SER A 115 -19.53 -4.65 29.71
N LEU A 116 -18.72 -4.66 30.79
CA LEU A 116 -18.60 -5.76 31.74
C LEU A 116 -19.56 -5.62 32.94
N GLU A 117 -20.49 -4.66 32.88
CA GLU A 117 -21.42 -4.31 33.97
C GLU A 117 -20.72 -3.85 35.27
N VAL A 118 -19.49 -3.35 35.16
CA VAL A 118 -18.72 -2.80 36.28
C VAL A 118 -18.88 -1.28 36.33
N ASP A 119 -19.40 -0.79 37.46
CA ASP A 119 -19.62 0.64 37.69
C ASP A 119 -18.32 1.34 38.12
N VAL A 120 -18.12 2.59 37.71
CA VAL A 120 -17.00 3.42 38.15
C VAL A 120 -17.55 4.63 38.86
N PHE A 121 -17.29 4.71 40.16
CA PHE A 121 -17.71 5.82 41.00
C PHE A 121 -16.57 6.83 41.16
N PHE A 122 -16.80 8.05 40.69
CA PHE A 122 -15.90 9.19 40.84
C PHE A 122 -16.31 10.02 42.06
N GLU A 123 -15.58 9.89 43.15
CA GLU A 123 -15.94 10.44 44.46
C GLU A 123 -16.08 11.98 44.44
N LYS A 124 -15.09 12.69 43.89
CA LYS A 124 -15.07 14.17 43.86
C LYS A 124 -16.21 14.73 43.01
N GLU A 125 -16.48 14.12 41.86
CA GLU A 125 -17.54 14.55 40.96
C GLU A 125 -18.91 14.01 41.39
N ASN A 126 -18.95 13.04 42.31
CA ASN A 126 -20.13 12.31 42.76
C ASN A 126 -20.93 11.70 41.59
N ILE A 127 -20.22 11.07 40.66
CA ILE A 127 -20.79 10.51 39.43
C ILE A 127 -20.51 9.01 39.35
N HIS A 128 -21.54 8.24 39.02
CA HIS A 128 -21.45 6.85 38.63
C HIS A 128 -21.37 6.75 37.10
N SER A 129 -20.47 5.95 36.55
CA SER A 129 -20.33 5.79 35.10
C SER A 129 -21.55 5.16 34.43
N MET A 130 -22.37 4.44 35.21
CA MET A 130 -23.63 3.85 34.77
C MET A 130 -24.84 4.79 34.88
N SER A 131 -24.71 5.99 35.49
CA SER A 131 -25.81 6.95 35.59
C SER A 131 -25.95 7.81 34.32
N GLY A 132 -27.08 8.52 34.18
CA GLY A 132 -27.29 9.49 33.09
C GLY A 132 -26.26 10.62 33.08
N ASP A 133 -25.89 11.13 34.26
CA ASP A 133 -24.81 12.12 34.39
C ASP A 133 -23.44 11.56 33.98
N GLY A 134 -23.20 10.26 34.25
CA GLY A 134 -22.03 9.53 33.76
C GLY A 134 -21.97 9.45 32.25
N GLU A 135 -23.10 9.19 31.57
CA GLU A 135 -23.17 9.18 30.11
C GLU A 135 -22.90 10.55 29.49
N LEU A 136 -23.47 11.62 30.07
CA LEU A 136 -23.21 13.00 29.64
C LEU A 136 -21.72 13.34 29.80
N MET A 137 -21.14 13.03 30.96
CA MET A 137 -19.72 13.24 31.23
C MET A 137 -18.84 12.50 30.23
N LEU A 138 -19.10 11.21 29.97
CA LEU A 138 -18.35 10.42 28.98
C LEU A 138 -18.49 10.97 27.57
N THR A 139 -19.65 11.53 27.22
CA THR A 139 -19.87 12.16 25.91
C THR A 139 -19.05 13.45 25.75
N ILE A 140 -19.03 14.30 26.77
CA ILE A 140 -18.22 15.54 26.77
C ILE A 140 -16.73 15.21 26.65
N LEU A 141 -16.27 14.26 27.47
CA LEU A 141 -14.88 13.79 27.44
C LEU A 141 -14.52 13.19 26.07
N ALA A 142 -15.42 12.45 25.44
CA ALA A 142 -15.22 11.93 24.09
C ALA A 142 -15.04 13.04 23.05
N SER A 143 -15.85 14.10 23.13
CA SER A 143 -15.71 15.28 22.27
C SER A 143 -14.35 15.97 22.45
N PHE A 144 -13.89 16.15 23.69
CA PHE A 144 -12.55 16.71 23.97
C PHE A 144 -11.43 15.82 23.44
N ALA A 145 -11.51 14.50 23.65
CA ALA A 145 -10.53 13.54 23.16
C ALA A 145 -10.45 13.55 21.62
N GLN A 146 -11.59 13.66 20.95
CA GLN A 146 -11.66 13.77 19.49
C GLN A 146 -11.00 15.07 19.00
N GLU A 147 -11.28 16.20 19.64
CA GLU A 147 -10.69 17.49 19.26
C GLU A 147 -9.18 17.53 19.55
N GLU A 148 -8.72 16.95 20.65
CA GLU A 148 -7.28 16.81 20.95
C GLU A 148 -6.57 15.97 19.86
N SER A 149 -7.15 14.82 19.49
CA SER A 149 -6.62 13.98 18.41
C SER A 149 -6.56 14.72 17.07
N ARG A 150 -7.61 15.48 16.74
CA ARG A 150 -7.65 16.33 15.54
C ARG A 150 -6.56 17.41 15.60
N SER A 151 -6.45 18.12 16.71
CA SER A 151 -5.46 19.18 16.94
C SER A 151 -4.03 18.66 16.81
N VAL A 152 -3.70 17.53 17.44
CA VAL A 152 -2.39 16.88 17.28
C VAL A 152 -2.11 16.51 15.82
N SER A 153 -3.10 15.96 15.12
CA SER A 153 -2.97 15.65 13.69
C SER A 153 -2.71 16.91 12.85
N GLU A 154 -3.46 17.99 13.08
CA GLU A 154 -3.28 19.26 12.35
C GLU A 154 -1.93 19.92 12.68
N ASN A 155 -1.49 19.88 13.93
CA ASN A 155 -0.16 20.36 14.32
C ASN A 155 0.97 19.57 13.63
N CYS A 156 0.83 18.25 13.49
CA CYS A 156 1.79 17.44 12.74
C CYS A 156 1.80 17.81 11.25
N LYS A 157 0.62 17.97 10.63
CA LYS A 157 0.51 18.40 9.23
C LYS A 157 1.12 19.78 9.04
N TRP A 158 0.81 20.72 9.92
CA TRP A 158 1.35 22.08 9.90
C TRP A 158 2.87 22.08 10.01
N ARG A 159 3.44 21.33 10.96
CA ARG A 159 4.89 21.19 11.11
C ARG A 159 5.55 20.66 9.84
N ILE A 160 4.98 19.62 9.22
CA ILE A 160 5.50 19.06 7.95
C ILE A 160 5.39 20.08 6.81
N ARG A 161 4.27 20.82 6.72
CA ARG A 161 4.08 21.86 5.70
C ARG A 161 5.05 23.03 5.87
N LYS A 162 5.31 23.44 7.11
CA LYS A 162 6.30 24.48 7.42
C LYS A 162 7.69 24.05 6.93
N ARG A 163 8.10 22.82 7.25
CA ARG A 163 9.35 22.24 6.75
C ARG A 163 9.43 22.21 5.22
N PHE A 164 8.33 21.87 4.55
CA PHE A 164 8.28 21.95 3.09
C PHE A 164 8.44 23.38 2.55
N ALA A 165 7.85 24.38 3.21
CA ALA A 165 8.02 25.78 2.83
C ALA A 165 9.44 26.29 3.06
N GLU A 166 10.14 25.74 4.06
CA GLU A 166 11.56 26.01 4.36
C GLU A 166 12.52 25.21 3.46
N GLY A 167 12.01 24.34 2.58
CA GLY A 167 12.84 23.51 1.70
C GLY A 167 13.47 22.27 2.37
N GLU A 168 13.14 21.99 3.64
CA GLU A 168 13.67 20.83 4.37
C GLU A 168 13.16 19.53 3.74
N ILE A 169 14.08 18.62 3.41
CA ILE A 169 13.72 17.36 2.81
C ILE A 169 13.32 16.35 3.89
N VAL A 170 12.06 15.91 3.84
CA VAL A 170 11.52 14.89 4.75
C VAL A 170 11.39 13.53 4.06
N ASN A 171 11.69 12.46 4.81
CA ASN A 171 11.48 11.06 4.42
C ASN A 171 12.28 10.56 3.19
N LEU A 172 13.59 10.83 3.16
CA LEU A 172 14.47 10.31 2.10
C LEU A 172 15.17 8.98 2.39
N ARG A 173 15.00 8.38 3.57
CA ARG A 173 15.79 7.24 4.11
C ARG A 173 16.14 6.08 3.15
N PHE A 174 15.43 5.90 2.03
CA PHE A 174 15.64 4.80 1.08
C PHE A 174 15.88 5.29 -0.36
N LEU A 175 16.48 6.48 -0.53
CA LEU A 175 16.89 6.98 -1.83
C LEU A 175 18.21 6.28 -2.24
N PHE A 176 18.18 5.51 -3.33
CA PHE A 176 19.35 4.85 -3.89
C PHE A 176 20.39 5.88 -4.33
N GLY A 177 21.68 5.60 -4.16
CA GLY A 177 22.77 6.55 -4.41
C GLY A 177 23.15 7.40 -3.19
N TYR A 178 22.35 7.38 -2.12
CA TYR A 178 22.52 8.25 -0.96
C TYR A 178 22.45 7.48 0.36
N HIS A 179 23.34 7.83 1.29
CA HIS A 179 23.28 7.44 2.69
C HIS A 179 22.65 8.58 3.50
N ILE A 180 21.55 8.29 4.18
CA ILE A 180 20.73 9.32 4.84
C ILE A 180 20.50 8.95 6.30
N LYS A 181 21.15 9.69 7.19
CA LYS A 181 21.10 9.45 8.65
C LYS A 181 20.98 10.78 9.38
N ASN A 182 20.07 10.86 10.35
CA ASN A 182 19.90 12.01 11.25
C ASN A 182 19.73 13.40 10.57
N GLY A 183 19.33 13.45 9.30
CA GLY A 183 19.18 14.71 8.54
C GLY A 183 20.37 15.04 7.65
N GLU A 184 21.46 14.30 7.75
CA GLU A 184 22.61 14.38 6.84
C GLU A 184 22.35 13.50 5.61
N ILE A 185 22.65 14.04 4.43
CA ILE A 185 22.50 13.39 3.14
C ILE A 185 23.88 13.30 2.51
N GLU A 186 24.45 12.11 2.52
CA GLU A 186 25.76 11.82 1.96
C GLU A 186 25.60 10.97 0.70
N ILE A 187 26.48 11.16 -0.28
CA ILE A 187 26.51 10.32 -1.48
C ILE A 187 27.15 8.99 -1.12
N ASN A 188 26.52 7.88 -1.51
CA ASN A 188 27.17 6.57 -1.48
C ASN A 188 27.90 6.37 -2.82
N PRO A 189 29.24 6.35 -2.86
CA PRO A 189 29.99 6.30 -4.11
C PRO A 189 29.64 5.10 -5.00
N GLU A 190 29.49 3.90 -4.40
CA GLU A 190 29.21 2.67 -5.16
C GLU A 190 27.83 2.73 -5.84
N GLU A 191 26.81 3.20 -5.12
CA GLU A 191 25.47 3.34 -5.69
C GLU A 191 25.37 4.55 -6.65
N ALA A 192 26.15 5.60 -6.40
CA ALA A 192 26.20 6.80 -7.25
C ALA A 192 26.76 6.51 -8.64
N GLU A 193 27.82 5.71 -8.75
CA GLU A 193 28.35 5.24 -10.04
C GLU A 193 27.28 4.51 -10.86
N VAL A 194 26.44 3.70 -10.20
CA VAL A 194 25.32 3.03 -10.85
C VAL A 194 24.26 4.03 -11.32
N VAL A 195 23.98 5.07 -10.54
CA VAL A 195 23.05 6.13 -10.94
C VAL A 195 23.58 6.88 -12.17
N GLU A 196 24.84 7.29 -12.17
CA GLU A 196 25.51 7.93 -13.32
C GLU A 196 25.44 7.05 -14.57
N MET A 197 25.76 5.76 -14.42
CA MET A 197 25.63 4.78 -15.50
C MET A 197 24.20 4.71 -16.04
N ILE A 198 23.17 4.71 -15.17
CA ILE A 198 21.76 4.70 -15.60
C ILE A 198 21.42 5.92 -16.46
N PHE A 199 21.86 7.12 -16.05
CA PHE A 199 21.63 8.35 -16.82
C PHE A 199 22.36 8.33 -18.16
N ASN A 200 23.64 7.93 -18.17
CA ASN A 200 24.46 7.84 -19.38
C ASN A 200 23.92 6.80 -20.39
N ASP A 201 23.56 5.60 -19.91
CA ASP A 201 22.94 4.57 -20.75
C ASP A 201 21.62 5.08 -21.33
N TYR A 202 20.81 5.79 -20.55
CA TYR A 202 19.53 6.31 -21.04
C TYR A 202 19.71 7.42 -22.09
N ILE A 203 20.64 8.35 -21.87
CA ILE A 203 20.94 9.45 -22.79
C ILE A 203 21.52 8.92 -24.10
N SER A 204 22.36 7.87 -24.05
CA SER A 204 22.87 7.19 -25.25
C SER A 204 21.81 6.40 -26.04
N GLY A 205 20.55 6.39 -25.57
CA GLY A 205 19.40 5.81 -26.27
C GLY A 205 18.99 4.43 -25.77
N MET A 206 19.61 3.90 -24.71
CA MET A 206 19.18 2.65 -24.11
C MET A 206 17.82 2.80 -23.41
N GLY A 207 16.86 1.92 -23.75
CA GLY A 207 15.55 1.94 -23.11
C GLY A 207 15.59 1.45 -21.65
N CYS A 208 14.70 1.98 -20.80
CA CYS A 208 14.58 1.61 -19.37
C CYS A 208 14.50 0.09 -19.11
N THR A 209 13.91 -0.68 -20.04
CA THR A 209 13.82 -2.15 -19.92
C THR A 209 15.17 -2.84 -20.10
N LEU A 210 16.01 -2.33 -21.01
CA LEU A 210 17.36 -2.86 -21.23
C LEU A 210 18.28 -2.48 -20.06
N ILE A 211 18.19 -1.25 -19.58
CA ILE A 211 18.91 -0.79 -18.38
C ILE A 211 18.53 -1.66 -17.17
N ALA A 212 17.24 -1.93 -16.97
CA ALA A 212 16.80 -2.85 -15.91
C ALA A 212 17.33 -4.28 -16.08
N LYS A 213 17.52 -4.76 -17.31
CA LYS A 213 18.16 -6.07 -17.58
C LYS A 213 19.65 -6.02 -17.24
N LYS A 214 20.35 -4.95 -17.64
CA LYS A 214 21.78 -4.72 -17.34
C LYS A 214 22.03 -4.72 -15.83
N LEU A 215 21.24 -3.95 -15.07
CA LEU A 215 21.33 -3.90 -13.60
C LEU A 215 21.14 -5.27 -12.93
N ARG A 216 20.24 -6.12 -13.46
CA ARG A 216 20.08 -7.50 -12.97
C ARG A 216 21.26 -8.38 -13.33
N GLY A 217 21.84 -8.23 -14.51
CA GLY A 217 23.04 -8.97 -14.92
C GLY A 217 24.28 -8.60 -14.10
N MET A 218 24.32 -7.36 -13.59
CA MET A 218 25.37 -6.86 -12.69
C MET A 218 25.10 -7.20 -11.21
N ASN A 219 24.00 -7.87 -10.88
CA ASN A 219 23.59 -8.18 -9.50
C ASN A 219 23.52 -6.96 -8.56
N VAL A 220 23.08 -5.80 -9.08
CA VAL A 220 22.92 -4.60 -8.26
C VAL A 220 21.70 -4.74 -7.35
N ASP A 221 21.91 -4.64 -6.04
CA ASP A 221 20.86 -4.66 -5.04
C ASP A 221 20.05 -3.36 -4.96
N ARG A 222 18.88 -3.44 -4.34
CA ARG A 222 18.01 -2.27 -4.11
C ARG A 222 17.86 -1.99 -2.62
N PRO A 223 17.67 -0.72 -2.20
CA PRO A 223 17.59 -0.35 -0.77
C PRO A 223 16.45 -1.02 0.03
N ARG A 224 15.44 -1.56 -0.66
CA ARG A 224 14.31 -2.31 -0.05
C ARG A 224 14.16 -3.72 -0.61
N GLY A 225 15.23 -4.25 -1.21
CA GLY A 225 15.24 -5.56 -1.88
C GLY A 225 14.36 -5.61 -3.15
N GLY A 226 14.31 -6.80 -3.77
CA GLY A 226 13.53 -7.10 -4.97
C GLY A 226 14.17 -6.69 -6.30
N THR A 227 13.54 -7.03 -7.42
CA THR A 227 14.17 -6.93 -8.76
C THR A 227 14.06 -5.56 -9.43
N TRP A 228 15.09 -5.19 -10.19
CA TRP A 228 15.02 -4.05 -11.12
C TRP A 228 13.97 -4.27 -12.21
N THR A 229 13.18 -3.22 -12.44
CA THR A 229 12.13 -3.17 -13.47
C THR A 229 12.22 -1.86 -14.24
N SER A 230 11.69 -1.84 -15.46
CA SER A 230 11.65 -0.64 -16.32
C SER A 230 11.04 0.58 -15.61
N ASN A 231 9.97 0.38 -14.81
CA ASN A 231 9.36 1.45 -14.03
C ASN A 231 10.29 1.99 -12.93
N LYS A 232 11.12 1.13 -12.32
CA LYS A 232 12.04 1.55 -11.25
C LYS A 232 13.21 2.35 -11.79
N VAL A 233 13.73 1.96 -12.95
CA VAL A 233 14.71 2.78 -13.69
C VAL A 233 14.09 4.12 -14.09
N ALA A 234 12.85 4.12 -14.59
CA ALA A 234 12.15 5.36 -14.91
C ALA A 234 11.86 6.24 -13.67
N ASP A 235 11.61 5.64 -12.50
CA ASP A 235 11.45 6.37 -11.24
C ASP A 235 12.76 7.08 -10.86
N ILE A 236 13.92 6.46 -11.11
CA ILE A 236 15.24 7.08 -10.87
C ILE A 236 15.44 8.27 -11.82
N ILE A 237 15.29 8.04 -13.12
CA ILE A 237 15.52 9.07 -14.14
C ILE A 237 14.61 10.30 -13.93
N LYS A 238 13.37 10.12 -13.45
CA LYS A 238 12.42 11.23 -13.20
C LYS A 238 12.66 12.00 -11.90
N ASN A 239 13.46 11.46 -10.99
CA ASN A 239 13.54 11.99 -9.64
C ASN A 239 14.53 13.15 -9.60
N GLU A 240 14.00 14.36 -9.43
CA GLU A 240 14.76 15.62 -9.37
C GLU A 240 15.89 15.65 -8.32
N LYS A 241 15.82 14.75 -7.33
CA LYS A 241 16.80 14.65 -6.25
C LYS A 241 18.18 14.24 -6.71
N TYR A 242 18.28 13.45 -7.77
CA TYR A 242 19.60 13.11 -8.32
C TYR A 242 20.35 14.34 -8.86
N ALA A 243 19.64 15.43 -9.16
CA ALA A 243 20.19 16.73 -9.54
C ALA A 243 20.31 17.71 -8.35
N GLY A 244 20.25 17.23 -7.10
CA GLY A 244 20.36 18.07 -5.90
C GLY A 244 19.09 18.85 -5.53
N ASN A 245 18.00 18.69 -6.28
CA ASN A 245 16.77 19.47 -6.12
C ASN A 245 15.66 18.63 -5.45
N ALA A 246 14.65 19.26 -4.85
CA ALA A 246 13.53 18.56 -4.23
C ALA A 246 12.19 19.21 -4.55
N LEU A 247 11.29 18.45 -5.20
CA LEU A 247 9.89 18.83 -5.33
C LEU A 247 9.09 18.24 -4.16
N LEU A 248 8.72 19.11 -3.23
CA LEU A 248 8.09 18.80 -1.96
C LEU A 248 6.56 18.81 -2.04
N GLN A 249 5.91 18.23 -1.04
CA GLN A 249 4.44 18.16 -0.93
C GLN A 249 3.72 17.53 -2.15
N LYS A 250 4.37 16.55 -2.81
CA LYS A 250 3.76 15.73 -3.88
C LYS A 250 2.54 14.92 -3.42
N LYS A 251 2.41 14.69 -2.12
CA LYS A 251 1.31 13.97 -1.47
C LYS A 251 0.92 14.67 -0.17
N TYR A 252 -0.31 14.46 0.27
CA TYR A 252 -0.80 14.98 1.55
C TYR A 252 -1.79 14.00 2.19
N VAL A 253 -1.96 14.12 3.50
CA VAL A 253 -2.98 13.36 4.24
C VAL A 253 -4.26 14.17 4.24
N ASP A 254 -5.35 13.57 3.77
CA ASP A 254 -6.65 14.23 3.59
C ASP A 254 -7.25 14.70 4.93
N ASN A 255 -7.64 13.75 5.79
CA ASN A 255 -8.30 14.06 7.06
C ASN A 255 -7.75 13.21 8.23
N HIS A 256 -8.08 13.63 9.45
CA HIS A 256 -7.59 13.02 10.69
C HIS A 256 -8.21 11.64 11.00
N LEU A 257 -9.35 11.31 10.36
CA LEU A 257 -10.09 10.07 10.55
C LEU A 257 -9.56 8.94 9.66
N THR A 258 -9.52 9.17 8.34
CA THR A 258 -9.13 8.17 7.33
C THR A 258 -7.62 8.05 7.17
N LYS A 259 -6.87 9.10 7.55
CA LYS A 259 -5.40 9.22 7.43
C LYS A 259 -4.87 8.80 6.04
N SER A 260 -5.70 8.96 5.01
CA SER A 260 -5.39 8.50 3.66
C SER A 260 -4.41 9.43 2.96
N LEU A 261 -3.34 8.86 2.39
CA LEU A 261 -2.29 9.59 1.69
C LEU A 261 -2.66 9.76 0.21
N LEU A 262 -3.02 10.98 -0.18
CA LEU A 262 -3.45 11.32 -1.54
C LEU A 262 -2.34 12.03 -2.31
N LYS A 263 -2.38 11.95 -3.65
CA LYS A 263 -1.52 12.75 -4.53
C LYS A 263 -2.01 14.19 -4.56
N ASN A 264 -1.08 15.14 -4.43
CA ASN A 264 -1.40 16.55 -4.53
C ASN A 264 -1.54 16.97 -6.01
N LYS A 265 -2.78 17.17 -6.44
CA LYS A 265 -3.13 17.65 -7.80
C LYS A 265 -3.41 19.16 -7.84
N GLY A 266 -2.92 19.93 -6.87
CA GLY A 266 -3.19 21.37 -6.75
C GLY A 266 -4.11 21.75 -5.58
N VAL A 267 -4.45 20.78 -4.72
CA VAL A 267 -5.24 21.04 -3.50
C VAL A 267 -4.44 21.85 -2.48
N LEU A 268 -3.12 21.64 -2.46
CA LEU A 268 -2.19 22.34 -1.59
C LEU A 268 -1.00 22.86 -2.40
N PRO A 269 -0.28 23.89 -1.92
CA PRO A 269 0.96 24.33 -2.54
C PRO A 269 1.98 23.17 -2.63
N LYS A 270 2.80 23.21 -3.67
CA LYS A 270 4.02 22.42 -3.80
C LYS A 270 5.19 23.40 -3.74
N TYR A 271 6.29 22.94 -3.18
CA TYR A 271 7.50 23.74 -3.03
C TYR A 271 8.61 23.06 -3.82
N TYR A 272 9.29 23.81 -4.66
CA TYR A 272 10.48 23.36 -5.37
C TYR A 272 11.68 24.01 -4.70
N ALA A 273 12.53 23.19 -4.08
CA ALA A 273 13.73 23.64 -3.40
C ALA A 273 14.94 23.20 -4.22
N GLU A 274 15.81 24.15 -4.52
CA GLU A 274 17.04 23.92 -5.28
C GLU A 274 18.22 23.72 -4.32
N GLU A 275 19.27 23.03 -4.78
CA GLU A 275 20.53 22.85 -4.05
C GLU A 275 20.38 22.30 -2.62
N THR A 276 19.36 21.46 -2.42
CA THR A 276 19.00 20.91 -1.11
C THR A 276 20.03 19.92 -0.55
N HIS A 277 20.81 19.28 -1.41
CA HIS A 277 21.85 18.30 -1.08
C HIS A 277 22.80 18.13 -2.27
N ALA A 278 23.93 17.46 -2.04
CA ALA A 278 24.89 17.15 -3.10
C ALA A 278 24.23 16.36 -4.25
N SER A 279 24.41 16.83 -5.47
CA SER A 279 23.91 16.16 -6.67
C SER A 279 24.84 15.00 -7.06
N ILE A 280 24.25 13.88 -7.51
CA ILE A 280 24.99 12.81 -8.18
C ILE A 280 25.10 13.12 -9.67
N ILE A 281 24.08 13.78 -10.24
CA ILE A 281 23.98 14.11 -11.66
C ILE A 281 23.96 15.63 -11.80
N ASP A 282 24.74 16.17 -12.73
CA ASP A 282 24.70 17.60 -13.02
C ASP A 282 23.34 18.00 -13.63
N PRO A 283 22.91 19.27 -13.45
CA PRO A 283 21.62 19.75 -13.95
C PRO A 283 21.43 19.54 -15.47
N ASP A 284 22.48 19.66 -16.27
CA ASP A 284 22.41 19.54 -17.73
C ASP A 284 22.15 18.09 -18.16
N THR A 285 22.82 17.13 -17.55
CA THR A 285 22.60 15.69 -17.77
C THR A 285 21.18 15.29 -17.34
N PHE A 286 20.71 15.79 -16.20
CA PHE A 286 19.34 15.52 -15.75
C PHE A 286 18.30 16.08 -16.73
N GLN A 287 18.50 17.32 -17.19
CA GLN A 287 17.61 17.99 -18.13
C GLN A 287 17.55 17.27 -19.48
N LYS A 288 18.71 16.87 -20.04
CA LYS A 288 18.78 16.04 -21.28
C LYS A 288 17.97 14.75 -21.14
N ALA A 289 18.07 14.08 -20.00
CA ALA A 289 17.28 12.87 -19.75
C ALA A 289 15.76 13.16 -19.70
N GLN A 290 15.34 14.27 -19.08
CA GLN A 290 13.92 14.66 -19.07
C GLN A 290 13.40 14.96 -20.48
N GLU A 291 14.17 15.66 -21.30
CA GLU A 291 13.80 16.00 -22.68
C GLU A 291 13.61 14.75 -23.55
N ILE A 292 14.52 13.78 -23.45
CA ILE A 292 14.41 12.49 -24.13
C ILE A 292 13.13 11.77 -23.65
N MET A 293 12.85 11.80 -22.35
CA MET A 293 11.65 11.17 -21.79
C MET A 293 10.35 11.84 -22.27
N ASP A 294 10.30 13.17 -22.32
CA ASP A 294 9.13 13.90 -22.80
C ASP A 294 8.93 13.71 -24.31
N ARG A 295 10.00 13.73 -25.11
CA ARG A 295 9.97 13.40 -26.54
C ARG A 295 9.43 11.99 -26.77
N ASN A 296 9.90 11.01 -26.00
CA ASN A 296 9.40 9.64 -26.04
C ASN A 296 7.92 9.54 -25.63
N ARG A 297 7.50 10.29 -24.61
CA ARG A 297 6.11 10.35 -24.17
C ARG A 297 5.21 10.92 -25.26
N LYS A 298 5.57 12.06 -25.86
CA LYS A 298 4.84 12.72 -26.96
C LYS A 298 4.74 11.81 -28.20
N ARG A 299 5.85 11.18 -28.60
CA ARG A 299 5.88 10.21 -29.73
C ARG A 299 4.97 9.00 -29.53
N ASN A 300 4.72 8.63 -28.27
CA ASN A 300 3.87 7.51 -27.88
C ASN A 300 2.47 7.95 -27.43
N ALA A 301 2.18 9.25 -27.36
CA ALA A 301 0.86 9.76 -27.07
C ALA A 301 -0.11 9.33 -28.20
N GLY A 302 -1.30 8.85 -27.82
CA GLY A 302 -2.29 8.32 -28.77
C GLY A 302 -2.05 6.91 -29.30
N LYS A 303 -0.85 6.32 -29.15
CA LYS A 303 -0.57 4.92 -29.56
C LYS A 303 -1.05 3.87 -28.56
N ASN A 304 -1.40 4.29 -27.35
CA ASN A 304 -1.93 3.44 -26.28
C ASN A 304 -3.46 3.49 -26.24
N VAL A 305 -4.13 3.19 -27.35
CA VAL A 305 -5.51 2.70 -27.26
C VAL A 305 -5.39 1.24 -26.83
N ALA A 306 -5.56 0.99 -25.53
CA ALA A 306 -5.72 -0.37 -25.05
C ALA A 306 -7.08 -0.87 -25.56
N GLY A 307 -7.11 -1.34 -26.81
CA GLY A 307 -8.26 -2.07 -27.33
C GLY A 307 -8.49 -3.28 -26.43
N VAL A 308 -9.70 -3.41 -25.91
CA VAL A 308 -10.15 -4.70 -25.39
C VAL A 308 -10.40 -5.56 -26.62
N TYR A 309 -9.59 -6.59 -26.80
CA TYR A 309 -9.72 -7.56 -27.88
C TYR A 309 -10.34 -8.85 -27.33
N PRO A 310 -10.94 -9.70 -28.16
CA PRO A 310 -11.69 -10.88 -27.70
C PRO A 310 -10.85 -11.82 -26.82
N PHE A 311 -9.57 -11.98 -27.14
CA PHE A 311 -8.66 -12.82 -26.38
C PHE A 311 -7.94 -12.11 -25.22
N THR A 312 -8.20 -10.81 -25.00
CA THR A 312 -7.60 -10.07 -23.89
C THR A 312 -8.00 -10.73 -22.58
N SER A 313 -6.99 -11.06 -21.76
CA SER A 313 -7.15 -11.77 -20.48
C SER A 313 -7.65 -13.22 -20.56
N LYS A 314 -7.95 -13.76 -21.75
CA LYS A 314 -8.38 -15.16 -21.92
C LYS A 314 -7.22 -16.14 -22.11
N ILE A 315 -6.11 -15.69 -22.71
CA ILE A 315 -4.96 -16.55 -22.98
C ILE A 315 -4.02 -16.57 -21.77
N VAL A 316 -3.83 -17.74 -21.17
CA VAL A 316 -2.99 -18.00 -19.99
C VAL A 316 -1.79 -18.85 -20.40
N CYS A 317 -0.60 -18.44 -19.98
CA CYS A 317 0.62 -19.21 -20.18
C CYS A 317 0.74 -20.30 -19.10
N THR A 318 0.81 -21.58 -19.47
CA THR A 318 0.98 -22.65 -18.46
C THR A 318 2.37 -22.67 -17.83
N ASN A 319 3.39 -22.17 -18.53
CA ASN A 319 4.76 -22.10 -18.02
C ASN A 319 4.96 -21.08 -16.89
N CYS A 320 4.25 -19.94 -16.93
CA CYS A 320 4.46 -18.87 -15.93
C CYS A 320 3.18 -18.33 -15.26
N GLY A 321 2.02 -18.88 -15.62
CA GLY A 321 0.70 -18.49 -15.09
C GLY A 321 0.23 -17.08 -15.47
N LYS A 322 0.98 -16.32 -16.27
CA LYS A 322 0.60 -14.96 -16.68
C LYS A 322 -0.11 -14.94 -18.02
N ASN A 323 -1.01 -13.97 -18.19
CA ASN A 323 -1.75 -13.80 -19.43
C ASN A 323 -0.86 -13.28 -20.56
N TYR A 324 -1.25 -13.62 -21.79
CA TYR A 324 -0.64 -13.07 -22.99
C TYR A 324 -1.10 -11.63 -23.24
N LYS A 325 -0.27 -10.87 -23.96
CA LYS A 325 -0.59 -9.52 -24.44
C LYS A 325 -0.57 -9.49 -25.96
N ARG A 326 -1.57 -8.82 -26.53
CA ARG A 326 -1.62 -8.53 -27.96
C ARG A 326 -0.52 -7.54 -28.33
N LYS A 327 0.12 -7.80 -29.46
CA LYS A 327 1.08 -6.92 -30.13
C LYS A 327 0.66 -6.80 -31.58
N ASN A 328 0.61 -5.58 -32.07
CA ASN A 328 0.45 -5.29 -33.48
C ASN A 328 1.79 -4.79 -34.04
N ARG A 329 2.28 -5.41 -35.11
CA ARG A 329 3.44 -4.94 -35.87
C ARG A 329 3.07 -4.89 -37.35
N LYS A 330 3.14 -3.71 -37.96
CA LYS A 330 2.86 -3.49 -39.39
C LYS A 330 1.52 -4.11 -39.85
N GLY A 331 0.47 -3.99 -39.03
CA GLY A 331 -0.86 -4.52 -39.34
C GLY A 331 -1.07 -5.99 -38.96
N LYS A 332 0.00 -6.75 -38.64
CA LYS A 332 -0.12 -8.15 -38.19
C LYS A 332 -0.20 -8.22 -36.67
N ALA A 333 -1.32 -8.73 -36.17
CA ALA A 333 -1.58 -8.92 -34.76
C ALA A 333 -1.11 -10.29 -34.27
N SER A 334 -0.63 -10.34 -33.04
CA SER A 334 -0.09 -11.55 -32.42
C SER A 334 -0.13 -11.45 -30.90
N TRP A 335 -0.12 -12.58 -30.24
CA TRP A 335 -0.20 -12.70 -28.79
C TRP A 335 1.11 -13.25 -28.24
N SER A 336 1.66 -12.61 -27.22
CA SER A 336 2.90 -13.06 -26.57
C SER A 336 2.79 -13.02 -25.05
N CYS A 337 3.41 -14.00 -24.38
CA CYS A 337 3.44 -14.09 -22.92
C CYS A 337 3.99 -12.79 -22.29
N SER A 338 3.27 -12.24 -21.30
CA SER A 338 3.68 -10.99 -20.65
C SER A 338 4.99 -11.11 -19.86
N THR A 339 5.30 -12.28 -19.30
CA THR A 339 6.59 -12.56 -18.63
C THR A 339 7.73 -12.56 -19.63
N TYR A 340 7.59 -13.28 -20.76
CA TYR A 340 8.55 -13.26 -21.86
C TYR A 340 8.82 -11.84 -22.35
N LEU A 341 7.77 -11.03 -22.54
CA LEU A 341 7.91 -9.65 -23.00
C LEU A 341 8.65 -8.73 -22.03
N LYS A 342 8.58 -8.99 -20.72
CA LYS A 342 9.21 -8.15 -19.69
C LYS A 342 10.60 -8.62 -19.29
N LEU A 343 10.80 -9.93 -19.23
CA LEU A 343 11.98 -10.57 -18.64
C LEU A 343 12.81 -11.35 -19.66
N GLY A 344 12.27 -11.65 -20.84
CA GLY A 344 12.95 -12.38 -21.89
C GLY A 344 12.75 -13.89 -21.83
N LYS A 345 13.47 -14.60 -22.71
CA LYS A 345 13.37 -16.05 -22.93
C LYS A 345 13.72 -16.87 -21.69
N GLU A 346 14.74 -16.43 -20.94
CA GLU A 346 15.22 -17.09 -19.72
C GLU A 346 14.12 -17.22 -18.66
N ALA A 347 13.26 -16.21 -18.54
CA ALA A 347 12.18 -16.21 -17.55
C ALA A 347 10.92 -16.94 -18.03
N CYS A 348 10.68 -17.01 -19.34
CA CYS A 348 9.57 -17.75 -19.90
C CYS A 348 9.80 -17.99 -21.40
N ASN A 349 9.90 -19.25 -21.82
CA ASN A 349 10.13 -19.62 -23.23
C ASN A 349 8.81 -19.81 -24.03
N ALA A 350 7.73 -19.19 -23.58
CA ALA A 350 6.43 -19.36 -24.22
C ALA A 350 6.39 -18.69 -25.59
N ARG A 351 5.90 -19.42 -26.60
CA ARG A 351 5.91 -18.99 -28.00
C ARG A 351 4.84 -17.93 -28.27
N GLN A 352 5.13 -17.09 -29.28
CA GLN A 352 4.20 -16.09 -29.80
C GLN A 352 3.21 -16.75 -30.77
N ILE A 353 1.92 -16.47 -30.58
CA ILE A 353 0.82 -17.02 -31.39
C ILE A 353 0.27 -15.91 -32.29
N PRO A 354 0.28 -16.05 -33.62
CA PRO A 354 -0.41 -15.12 -34.53
C PRO A 354 -1.91 -15.06 -34.26
N GLU A 355 -2.51 -13.87 -34.35
CA GLU A 355 -3.94 -13.69 -34.03
C GLU A 355 -4.87 -14.36 -35.05
N ASP A 356 -4.50 -14.34 -36.33
CA ASP A 356 -5.21 -15.01 -37.42
C ASP A 356 -5.33 -16.53 -37.18
N ILE A 357 -4.24 -17.17 -36.74
CA ILE A 357 -4.23 -18.58 -36.38
C ILE A 357 -5.11 -18.84 -35.16
N LEU A 358 -5.06 -17.96 -34.16
CA LEU A 358 -5.86 -18.12 -32.97
C LEU A 358 -7.37 -17.95 -33.25
N LEU A 359 -7.72 -17.01 -34.13
CA LEU A 359 -9.09 -16.84 -34.62
C LEU A 359 -9.57 -18.08 -35.36
N SER A 360 -8.79 -18.61 -36.31
CA SER A 360 -9.19 -19.79 -37.08
C SER A 360 -9.43 -21.01 -36.20
N ILE A 361 -8.54 -21.23 -35.21
CA ILE A 361 -8.68 -22.35 -34.27
C ILE A 361 -9.90 -22.14 -33.36
N ALA A 362 -10.13 -20.90 -32.89
CA ALA A 362 -11.28 -20.61 -32.03
C ALA A 362 -12.61 -20.81 -32.79
N THR A 363 -12.69 -20.41 -34.06
CA THR A 363 -13.86 -20.64 -34.91
C THR A 363 -14.11 -22.14 -35.13
N GLU A 364 -13.05 -22.92 -35.36
CA GLU A 364 -13.13 -24.38 -35.51
C GLU A 364 -13.61 -25.07 -34.22
N VAL A 365 -13.05 -24.67 -33.07
CA VAL A 365 -13.40 -25.22 -31.75
C VAL A 365 -14.84 -24.90 -31.35
N LEU A 366 -15.38 -23.78 -31.82
CA LEU A 366 -16.76 -23.36 -31.57
C LEU A 366 -17.73 -23.80 -32.67
N GLU A 367 -17.27 -24.51 -33.68
CA GLU A 367 -18.06 -24.97 -34.84
C GLU A 367 -18.84 -23.83 -35.53
N LEU A 368 -18.24 -22.65 -35.63
CA LEU A 368 -18.85 -21.47 -36.25
C LEU A 368 -18.40 -21.29 -37.71
N GLN A 369 -19.22 -20.62 -38.53
CA GLN A 369 -18.82 -20.20 -39.88
C GLN A 369 -17.85 -19.01 -39.85
N GLU A 370 -18.06 -18.06 -38.93
CA GLU A 370 -17.20 -16.91 -38.69
C GLU A 370 -16.99 -16.69 -37.19
N PHE A 371 -15.89 -16.02 -36.82
CA PHE A 371 -15.58 -15.76 -35.42
C PHE A 371 -16.54 -14.71 -34.83
N ASP A 372 -17.26 -15.09 -33.76
CA ASP A 372 -18.11 -14.19 -32.98
C ASP A 372 -17.53 -13.97 -31.58
N ASP A 373 -17.10 -12.73 -31.32
CA ASP A 373 -16.53 -12.29 -30.05
C ASP A 373 -17.47 -12.55 -28.85
N THR A 374 -18.77 -12.31 -29.01
CA THR A 374 -19.76 -12.42 -27.94
C THR A 374 -20.05 -13.88 -27.58
N TYR A 375 -20.13 -14.73 -28.60
CA TYR A 375 -20.31 -16.17 -28.42
C TYR A 375 -19.06 -16.79 -27.79
N PHE A 376 -17.87 -16.43 -28.28
CA PHE A 376 -16.59 -16.87 -27.72
C PHE A 376 -16.49 -16.54 -26.22
N LEU A 377 -16.80 -15.31 -25.81
CA LEU A 377 -16.73 -14.91 -24.40
C LEU A 377 -17.72 -15.65 -23.50
N LYS A 378 -18.87 -16.07 -24.04
CA LYS A 378 -19.88 -16.87 -23.32
C LYS A 378 -19.45 -18.31 -23.16
N GLN A 379 -18.86 -18.93 -24.18
CA GLN A 379 -18.52 -20.36 -24.15
C GLN A 379 -17.14 -20.65 -23.54
N ILE A 380 -16.14 -19.80 -23.81
CA ILE A 380 -14.75 -20.06 -23.42
C ILE A 380 -14.41 -19.32 -22.14
N LYS A 381 -14.02 -20.08 -21.11
CA LYS A 381 -13.50 -19.55 -19.84
C LYS A 381 -12.10 -18.98 -20.04
N GLU A 382 -11.18 -19.79 -20.56
CA GLU A 382 -9.78 -19.43 -20.81
C GLU A 382 -9.14 -20.31 -21.90
N ILE A 383 -8.01 -19.86 -22.44
CA ILE A 383 -7.16 -20.58 -23.39
C ILE A 383 -5.81 -20.80 -22.72
N GLN A 384 -5.43 -22.04 -22.47
CA GLN A 384 -4.15 -22.40 -21.88
C GLN A 384 -3.14 -22.71 -22.98
N VAL A 385 -2.02 -21.98 -23.01
CA VAL A 385 -0.94 -22.23 -23.97
C VAL A 385 0.05 -23.22 -23.36
N LEU A 386 0.05 -24.43 -23.91
CA LEU A 386 0.88 -25.56 -23.52
C LEU A 386 2.17 -25.63 -24.36
N GLU A 387 3.03 -26.60 -24.07
CA GLU A 387 4.26 -26.84 -24.85
C GLU A 387 3.95 -27.37 -26.26
N HIS A 388 4.97 -27.45 -27.13
CA HIS A 388 4.87 -28.06 -28.47
C HIS A 388 3.81 -27.46 -29.42
N ASN A 389 3.54 -26.14 -29.26
CA ASN A 389 2.50 -25.42 -30.00
C ASN A 389 1.09 -25.97 -29.79
N LEU A 390 0.75 -26.37 -28.57
CA LEU A 390 -0.59 -26.83 -28.23
C LEU A 390 -1.34 -25.71 -27.47
N VAL A 391 -2.59 -25.49 -27.83
CA VAL A 391 -3.51 -24.60 -27.11
C VAL A 391 -4.72 -25.39 -26.64
N ARG A 392 -5.04 -25.28 -25.35
CA ARG A 392 -6.20 -25.89 -24.73
C ARG A 392 -7.27 -24.85 -24.49
N PHE A 393 -8.43 -25.04 -25.09
CA PHE A 393 -9.63 -24.25 -24.84
C PHE A 393 -10.38 -24.86 -23.68
N VAL A 394 -10.56 -24.08 -22.60
CA VAL A 394 -11.35 -24.48 -21.44
C VAL A 394 -12.69 -23.79 -21.53
N PHE A 395 -13.76 -24.57 -21.67
CA PHE A 395 -15.13 -24.09 -21.74
C PHE A 395 -15.66 -23.75 -20.35
N GLN A 396 -16.75 -22.98 -20.28
CA GLN A 396 -17.38 -22.61 -19.00
C GLN A 396 -17.98 -23.81 -18.26
N ASP A 397 -18.43 -24.83 -18.97
CA ASP A 397 -18.96 -26.09 -18.44
C ASP A 397 -17.86 -27.08 -17.98
N GLY A 398 -16.58 -26.73 -18.20
CA GLY A 398 -15.43 -27.54 -17.84
C GLY A 398 -14.92 -28.45 -18.94
N GLN A 399 -15.57 -28.51 -20.12
CA GLN A 399 -15.03 -29.23 -21.27
C GLN A 399 -13.68 -28.62 -21.71
N MET A 400 -12.75 -29.49 -22.12
CA MET A 400 -11.42 -29.08 -22.59
C MET A 400 -11.16 -29.62 -23.99
N ILE A 401 -10.76 -28.75 -24.90
CA ILE A 401 -10.43 -29.11 -26.28
C ILE A 401 -9.00 -28.65 -26.59
N ASP A 402 -8.16 -29.60 -26.97
CA ASP A 402 -6.76 -29.36 -27.32
C ASP A 402 -6.60 -29.25 -28.83
N LYS A 403 -5.95 -28.18 -29.29
CA LYS A 403 -5.63 -27.96 -30.71
C LYS A 403 -4.16 -27.63 -30.87
N GLN A 404 -3.55 -28.26 -31.86
CA GLN A 404 -2.18 -27.96 -32.24
C GLN A 404 -2.16 -26.86 -33.29
N TRP A 405 -1.27 -25.88 -33.13
CA TRP A 405 -1.08 -24.81 -34.09
C TRP A 405 0.31 -24.87 -34.70
N GLN A 406 0.44 -24.46 -35.96
CA GLN A 406 1.72 -24.39 -36.65
C GLN A 406 1.91 -23.01 -37.25
N HIS A 407 3.13 -22.48 -37.19
CA HIS A 407 3.47 -21.30 -37.98
C HIS A 407 3.45 -21.68 -39.45
N LYS A 408 2.72 -20.93 -40.29
CA LYS A 408 2.91 -21.02 -41.74
C LYS A 408 4.38 -20.79 -42.06
N SER A 409 4.98 -21.62 -42.92
CA SER A 409 6.39 -21.47 -43.27
C SER A 409 6.66 -20.05 -43.80
N ARG A 410 7.84 -19.48 -43.54
CA ARG A 410 8.23 -18.18 -44.10
C ARG A 410 8.14 -18.16 -45.63
N SER A 411 8.29 -19.29 -46.31
CA SER A 411 8.16 -19.41 -47.77
C SER A 411 6.71 -19.31 -48.28
N GLU A 412 5.74 -19.75 -47.47
CA GLU A 412 4.30 -19.75 -47.76
C GLU A 412 3.61 -18.44 -47.34
N SER A 413 4.30 -17.63 -46.53
CA SER A 413 3.77 -16.39 -45.94
C SER A 413 3.81 -15.18 -46.89
N TRP A 414 4.39 -15.34 -48.09
CA TRP A 414 4.57 -14.29 -49.09
C TRP A 414 3.64 -14.55 -50.26
N SER A 415 2.74 -13.60 -50.56
CA SER A 415 2.05 -13.57 -51.85
C SER A 415 3.05 -13.33 -52.98
N GLU A 416 2.70 -13.66 -54.23
CA GLU A 416 3.54 -13.30 -55.40
C GLU A 416 3.83 -11.80 -55.45
N GLU A 417 2.84 -10.95 -55.12
CA GLU A 417 3.04 -9.50 -55.00
C GLU A 417 4.06 -9.11 -53.94
N ASP A 418 4.06 -9.76 -52.77
CA ASP A 418 5.03 -9.49 -51.73
C ASP A 418 6.45 -9.88 -52.22
N ARG A 419 6.57 -11.00 -52.94
CA ARG A 419 7.86 -11.46 -53.50
C ARG A 419 8.38 -10.46 -54.52
N GLU A 420 7.52 -9.98 -55.41
CA GLU A 420 7.87 -8.97 -56.41
C GLU A 420 8.28 -7.64 -55.76
N LYS A 421 7.55 -7.19 -54.73
CA LYS A 421 7.90 -5.97 -53.98
C LYS A 421 9.26 -6.07 -53.27
N ALA A 422 9.63 -7.23 -52.71
CA ALA A 422 10.97 -7.36 -52.14
C ALA A 422 12.05 -7.46 -53.21
N ARG A 423 11.77 -8.09 -54.34
CA ARG A 423 12.68 -8.13 -55.49
C ARG A 423 12.98 -6.73 -56.00
N MET A 424 11.95 -5.89 -56.13
CA MET A 424 12.08 -4.47 -56.50
C MET A 424 12.85 -3.66 -55.46
N ARG A 425 12.64 -3.89 -54.16
CA ARG A 425 13.45 -3.23 -53.11
C ARG A 425 14.92 -3.66 -53.12
N GLN A 426 15.19 -4.92 -53.45
CA GLN A 426 16.56 -5.43 -53.57
C GLN A 426 17.27 -4.78 -54.77
N LEU A 427 16.57 -4.62 -55.89
CA LEU A 427 17.06 -3.90 -57.08
C LEU A 427 17.32 -2.42 -56.79
N ASP A 428 16.38 -1.69 -56.18
CA ASP A 428 16.56 -0.29 -55.77
C ASP A 428 17.73 -0.12 -54.78
N TYR A 429 17.89 -1.07 -53.85
CA TYR A 429 19.05 -1.06 -52.95
C TYR A 429 20.38 -1.26 -53.70
N LEU A 430 20.43 -2.20 -54.65
CA LEU A 430 21.64 -2.46 -55.45
C LEU A 430 21.97 -1.28 -56.37
N GLU A 431 20.96 -0.65 -56.98
CA GLU A 431 21.12 0.56 -57.80
C GLU A 431 21.66 1.72 -56.97
N ARG A 432 21.09 1.98 -55.79
CA ARG A 432 21.61 3.01 -54.88
C ARG A 432 23.02 2.72 -54.41
N ARG A 433 23.34 1.45 -54.10
CA ARG A 433 24.68 1.05 -53.69
C ARG A 433 25.69 1.27 -54.83
N ASN A 434 25.34 0.89 -56.05
CA ASN A 434 26.19 1.07 -57.23
C ASN A 434 26.36 2.56 -57.58
N SER A 435 25.30 3.37 -57.45
CA SER A 435 25.36 4.82 -57.65
C SER A 435 26.30 5.52 -56.65
N ILE A 436 26.27 5.11 -55.38
CA ILE A 436 27.18 5.60 -54.33
C ILE A 436 28.63 5.16 -54.61
N CYS A 437 28.84 3.94 -55.11
CA CYS A 437 30.16 3.43 -55.48
C CYS A 437 30.75 4.20 -56.68
N SER A 438 29.94 4.50 -57.69
CA SER A 438 30.39 5.25 -58.88
C SER A 438 30.69 6.74 -58.62
N GLN A 439 30.17 7.33 -57.54
CA GLN A 439 30.50 8.70 -57.12
C GLN A 439 31.79 8.79 -56.28
N GLN A 440 32.39 7.66 -55.90
CA GLN A 440 33.67 7.62 -55.17
C GLN A 440 34.87 7.34 -56.08
N GLU A 441 34.64 7.03 -57.36
CA GLU A 441 35.68 6.75 -58.38
C GLU A 441 35.88 7.90 -59.40
N GLN A 442 35.13 9.01 -59.25
CA GLN A 442 35.37 10.30 -59.92
C GLN A 442 35.92 11.29 -58.91
#